data_AF-A0A0G1CHS9-F1
#
_entry.id   AF-A0A0G1CHS9-F1
#
_cell.length_a   1.000
_cell.length_b   1.000
_cell.length_c   1.000
_cell.angle_alpha   90.00
_cell.angle_beta   90.00
_cell.angle_gamma   90.00
#
_symmetry.space_group_name_H-M   'P 1'
#
loop_
_entity.id
_entity.type
_entity.pdbx_description
1 polymer ?
#
loop_
_entity_poly.entity_id
_entity_poly.type
_entity_poly.pdbx_seq_one_letter_code
_entity_poly.pdbx_strand_id
1 'polypeptide(L)' 'MSLEKQQQRQIIVVDNASTDKTVDIVKKNFKTVRLFSLSQNRGYAGGNNFGIEKALELNCEFVLILNPDTVRYSA' A
#
# COMPACT_ATOMS: atom_id res chain seq x y z
N MET A 1 20.36 -16.82 21.66
CA MET A 1 19.11 -16.98 20.88
C MET A 1 18.68 -15.61 20.40
N SER A 2 19.16 -15.18 19.23
CA SER A 2 18.61 -13.99 18.56
C SER A 2 17.25 -14.38 18.00
N LEU A 3 16.17 -13.88 18.61
CA LEU A 3 14.87 -13.88 17.96
C LEU A 3 15.03 -13.09 16.67
N GLU A 4 14.99 -13.77 15.52
CA GLU A 4 14.85 -13.09 14.24
C GLU A 4 13.60 -12.21 14.35
N LYS A 5 13.79 -10.89 14.31
CA LYS A 5 12.66 -9.97 14.20
C LYS A 5 11.92 -10.36 12.93
N GLN A 6 10.73 -10.95 13.05
CA GLN A 6 9.80 -11.00 11.94
C GLN A 6 9.63 -9.56 11.46
N GLN A 7 10.18 -9.23 10.29
CA GLN A 7 10.04 -7.90 9.73
C GLN A 7 8.56 -7.67 9.46
N GLN A 8 7.95 -6.79 10.24
CA GLN A 8 6.53 -6.49 10.17
C GLN A 8 6.28 -5.65 8.92
N ARG A 9 6.00 -6.33 7.80
CA ARG A 9 5.70 -5.69 6.51
C ARG A 9 4.48 -4.77 6.66
N GLN A 10 4.66 -3.50 6.32
CA GLN A 10 3.56 -2.54 6.20
C GLN A 10 3.03 -2.59 4.76
N ILE A 11 1.76 -2.93 4.60
CA ILE A 11 1.09 -2.86 3.29
C ILE A 11 0.29 -1.57 3.25
N ILE A 12 0.70 -0.66 2.37
CA ILE A 12 0.02 0.62 2.13
C ILE A 12 -0.67 0.52 0.78
N VAL A 13 -1.97 0.81 0.77
CA VAL A 13 -2.75 0.94 -0.47
C VAL A 13 -3.13 2.40 -0.61
N VAL A 14 -2.71 3.01 -1.72
CA VAL A 14 -3.12 4.37 -2.07
C VAL A 14 -4.16 4.28 -3.18
N ASP A 15 -5.41 4.53 -2.83
CA ASP A 15 -6.46 4.76 -3.81
C ASP A 15 -6.32 6.18 -4.38
N ASN A 16 -6.05 6.27 -5.68
CA ASN A 16 -5.72 7.51 -6.38
C ASN A 16 -6.97 8.20 -6.95
N ALA A 17 -8.00 8.34 -6.11
CA ALA A 17 -9.33 8.86 -6.42
C ALA A 17 -10.13 7.99 -7.41
N SER A 18 -10.26 6.68 -7.10
CA SER A 18 -11.19 5.83 -7.86
C SER A 18 -12.64 6.31 -7.68
N THR A 19 -13.42 6.23 -8.75
CA THR A 19 -14.84 6.63 -8.78
C THR A 19 -15.81 5.45 -8.70
N ASP A 20 -15.28 4.24 -8.52
CA ASP A 20 -16.03 3.00 -8.42
C ASP A 20 -15.99 2.43 -7.00
N LYS A 21 -16.29 1.14 -6.84
CA LYS A 21 -16.32 0.46 -5.54
C LYS A 21 -14.94 0.03 -5.04
N THR A 22 -13.84 0.45 -5.67
CA THR A 22 -12.48 0.01 -5.33
C THR A 22 -12.16 0.20 -3.84
N VAL A 23 -12.41 1.39 -3.29
CA VAL A 23 -12.16 1.69 -1.86
C VAL A 23 -12.94 0.75 -0.95
N ASP A 24 -14.22 0.50 -1.24
CA ASP A 24 -15.08 -0.36 -0.43
C ASP A 24 -14.63 -1.82 -0.50
N ILE A 25 -14.24 -2.29 -1.69
CA ILE A 25 -13.68 -3.63 -1.89
C ILE A 25 -12.41 -3.80 -1.07
N VAL A 26 -11.50 -2.82 -1.10
CA VAL A 26 -10.25 -2.90 -0.33
C VAL A 26 -10.53 -2.90 1.17
N LYS A 27 -11.36 -1.96 1.66
CA LYS A 27 -11.77 -1.89 3.08
C LYS A 27 -12.43 -3.17 3.55
N LYS A 28 -13.25 -3.81 2.71
CA LYS A 28 -13.98 -5.03 3.06
C LYS A 28 -13.04 -6.24 3.15
N ASN A 29 -12.17 -6.43 2.16
CA ASN A 29 -11.41 -7.67 2.00
C ASN A 29 -10.02 -7.65 2.65
N PHE A 30 -9.41 -6.48 2.82
CA PHE A 30 -8.03 -6.35 3.30
C PHE A 30 -7.96 -5.53 4.59
N LYS A 31 -8.33 -6.15 5.72
CA LYS A 31 -8.43 -5.46 7.02
C LYS A 31 -7.08 -5.04 7.62
N THR A 32 -5.98 -5.61 7.16
CA THR A 32 -4.63 -5.39 7.69
C THR A 32 -3.83 -4.34 6.91
N VAL A 33 -4.36 -3.83 5.78
CA VAL A 33 -3.67 -2.81 4.98
C VAL A 33 -3.98 -1.41 5.49
N ARG A 34 -3.02 -0.50 5.31
CA ARG A 34 -3.23 0.94 5.53
C ARG A 34 -3.75 1.54 4.23
N LEU A 35 -5.06 1.75 4.16
CA LEU A 35 -5.71 2.34 3.00
C LEU A 35 -5.81 3.87 3.13
N PHE A 36 -5.29 4.57 2.14
CA PHE A 36 -5.46 6.02 1.97
C PHE A 36 -6.21 6.27 0.66
N SER A 37 -7.33 6.99 0.72
CA SER A 37 -8.08 7.41 -0.48
C SER A 37 -7.89 8.91 -0.69
N LEU A 38 -7.33 9.24 -1.84
CA LEU A 38 -7.05 10.62 -2.23
C LEU A 38 -8.29 11.27 -2.82
N SER A 39 -8.46 12.58 -2.60
CA SER A 39 -9.59 13.35 -3.14
C SER A 39 -9.46 13.64 -4.64
N GLN A 40 -8.28 13.47 -5.23
CA GLN A 40 -8.02 13.69 -6.65
C GLN A 40 -6.92 12.75 -7.15
N ASN A 41 -7.01 12.38 -8.42
CA ASN A 41 -5.98 11.58 -9.09
C ASN A 41 -4.72 12.42 -9.28
N ARG A 42 -3.59 11.97 -8.71
CA ARG A 42 -2.29 12.66 -8.76
C ARG A 42 -1.35 12.09 -9.83
N GLY A 43 -1.88 11.30 -10.77
CA GLY A 43 -1.09 10.52 -11.72
C GLY A 43 -0.33 9.37 -11.06
N TYR A 44 0.37 8.58 -11.87
CA TYR A 44 1.11 7.39 -11.39
C TYR A 44 2.17 7.74 -10.34
N ALA A 45 3.04 8.70 -10.66
CA ALA A 45 4.10 9.14 -9.74
C ALA A 45 3.53 9.78 -8.46
N GLY A 46 2.48 10.58 -8.56
CA GLY A 46 1.91 11.28 -7.40
C GLY A 46 1.26 10.34 -6.39
N GLY A 47 0.56 9.29 -6.85
CA GLY A 47 0.02 8.25 -5.97
C GLY A 47 1.12 7.46 -5.26
N ASN A 48 2.16 7.06 -6.00
CA ASN A 48 3.31 6.35 -5.44
C ASN A 48 4.10 7.21 -4.45
N ASN A 49 4.36 8.48 -4.77
CA ASN A 49 5.09 9.40 -3.88
C ASN A 49 4.36 9.60 -2.55
N PHE A 50 3.02 9.72 -2.57
CA PHE A 50 2.23 9.77 -1.33
C PHE A 50 2.39 8.48 -0.51
N GLY A 51 2.37 7.31 -1.16
CA GLY A 51 2.61 6.02 -0.49
C GLY A 51 4.01 5.92 0.13
N ILE A 52 5.04 6.39 -0.58
CA ILE A 52 6.42 6.45 -0.08
C ILE A 52 6.52 7.38 1.14
N GLU A 53 5.92 8.57 1.08
CA GLU A 53 5.89 9.51 2.22
C GLU A 53 5.29 8.84 3.46
N LYS A 54 4.19 8.11 3.30
CA LYS A 54 3.58 7.32 4.40
C LYS A 54 4.45 6.15 4.87
N ALA A 55 5.20 5.51 3.98
CA ALA A 55 6.17 4.50 4.38
C ALA A 55 7.32 5.09 5.21
N LEU A 56 7.81 6.27 4.83
CA LEU A 56 8.86 6.99 5.56
C LEU A 56 8.38 7.44 6.94
N GLU A 57 7.14 7.94 7.07
CA GLU A 57 6.50 8.25 8.37
C GLU A 57 6.43 7.03 9.31
N LEU A 58 6.36 5.82 8.74
CA LEU A 58 6.34 4.55 9.48
C LEU A 58 7.74 3.99 9.77
N ASN A 59 8.82 4.72 9.44
CA ASN A 59 10.21 4.29 9.59
C ASN A 59 10.53 3.01 8.79
N CYS A 60 9.90 2.83 7.62
CA CYS A 60 10.27 1.74 6.71
C CYS A 60 11.66 2.00 6.11
N GLU A 61 12.58 1.04 6.25
CA GLU A 61 13.93 1.12 5.67
C GLU A 61 13.94 0.90 4.15
N PHE A 62 13.02 0.07 3.65
CA PHE A 62 12.88 -0.25 2.23
C PHE A 62 11.44 -0.03 1.77
N VAL A 63 11.29 0.43 0.52
CA VAL A 63 9.98 0.58 -0.14
C VAL A 63 9.98 -0.20 -1.44
N LEU A 64 8.94 -1.02 -1.62
CA LEU A 64 8.62 -1.70 -2.87
C LEU A 64 7.30 -1.13 -3.41
N ILE A 65 7.32 -0.62 -4.64
CA ILE A 65 6.11 -0.26 -5.36
C ILE A 65 5.61 -1.50 -6.10
N LEU A 66 4.32 -1.80 -5.98
CA LEU A 66 3.68 -2.92 -6.65
C LEU A 66 2.38 -2.45 -7.30
N ASN A 67 2.19 -2.78 -8.57
CA ASN A 67 0.93 -2.48 -9.26
C ASN A 67 -0.19 -3.40 -8.75
N PRO A 68 -1.45 -2.91 -8.69
CA PRO A 68 -2.59 -3.66 -8.14
C PRO A 68 -2.99 -4.90 -8.96
N ASP A 69 -2.55 -4.98 -10.22
CA ASP A 69 -2.76 -6.10 -11.16
C ASP A 69 -1.64 -7.16 -11.09
N THR A 70 -0.73 -7.06 -10.10
CA THR A 70 0.30 -8.07 -9.88
C THR A 70 -0.28 -9.32 -9.21
N VAL A 71 0.02 -10.51 -9.77
CA VAL A 71 -0.34 -11.80 -9.17
C VAL A 71 0.89 -12.46 -8.56
N ARG A 72 0.75 -12.96 -7.32
CA ARG A 72 1.79 -13.75 -6.65
C ARG A 72 1.69 -15.22 -7.06
N TYR A 73 2.78 -15.77 -7.59
CA TYR A 73 2.96 -17.22 -7.75
C TYR A 73 3.83 -17.76 -6.61
N SER A 74 3.59 -19.00 -6.20
CA SER A 74 4.47 -19.76 -5.31
C SER A 74 4.74 -21.11 -5.95
N ALA A 75 6.01 -21.51 -5.98
CA ALA A 75 6.42 -22.87 -6.32
C ALA A 75 6.11 -23.84 -5.17
#